data_AF-A0A3D0ZS13-F1
#
_entry.id   AF-A0A3D0ZS13-F1
#
_cell.length_a   1.000
_cell.length_b   1.000
_cell.length_c   1.000
_cell.angle_alpha   90.00
_cell.angle_beta   90.00
_cell.angle_gamma   90.00
#
_symmetry.space_group_name_H-M   'P 1'
#
loop_
_entity.id
_entity.type
_entity.pdbx_description
1 polymer ?
#
loop_
_entity_poly.entity_id
_entity_poly.type
_entity_poly.pdbx_seq_one_letter_code
_entity_poly.pdbx_strand_id
1 'polypeptide(L)'
;MKKLLIASFGILSYLIGLGGLVYFILFLGSWDFMPVHINSATPGPIETAIAINLGLLVLFGLQHSVTARPTFKAALTKFVPTAAERSSYVLLSGIMMLVLSFYWQPIAGDIWRVESGPLYNVLLTGHAIGW
;
A
#
# COMPACT_ATOMS: atom_id res chain seq x y z
N MET A 1 -3.48 3.23 32.74
CA MET A 1 -2.63 4.02 31.81
C MET A 1 -2.04 3.17 30.68
N LYS A 2 -1.27 2.10 30.94
CA LYS A 2 -0.69 1.25 29.87
C LYS A 2 -1.72 0.65 28.89
N LYS A 3 -2.88 0.18 29.39
CA LYS A 3 -3.96 -0.38 28.55
C LYS A 3 -4.58 0.64 27.59
N LEU A 4 -4.81 1.87 28.06
CA LEU A 4 -5.37 2.95 27.25
C LEU A 4 -4.41 3.35 26.13
N LEU A 5 -3.11 3.49 26.43
CA LEU A 5 -2.09 3.79 25.43
C LEU A 5 -2.01 2.71 24.34
N ILE A 6 -2.03 1.43 24.72
CA ILE A 6 -2.04 0.32 23.77
C ILE A 6 -3.31 0.33 22.91
N ALA A 7 -4.47 0.61 23.51
CA ALA A 7 -5.74 0.71 22.77
C ALA A 7 -5.74 1.88 21.78
N SER A 8 -5.32 3.07 22.21
CA SER A 8 -5.21 4.25 21.33
C SER A 8 -4.20 4.01 20.19
N PHE A 9 -3.05 3.42 20.50
CA PHE A 9 -2.07 3.03 19.49
C PHE A 9 -2.67 2.03 18.48
N GLY A 10 -3.42 1.04 18.98
CA GLY A 10 -4.10 0.07 18.14
C GLY A 10 -5.09 0.72 17.18
N ILE A 11 -5.94 1.62 17.68
CA ILE A 11 -6.92 2.36 16.86
C ILE A 11 -6.20 3.17 15.79
N LEU A 12 -5.20 3.98 16.16
CA LEU A 12 -4.43 4.79 15.20
C LEU A 12 -3.75 3.92 14.14
N SER A 13 -3.17 2.79 14.57
CA SER A 13 -2.52 1.84 13.68
C SER A 13 -3.49 1.26 12.65
N TYR A 14 -4.70 0.90 13.08
CA TYR A 14 -5.72 0.36 12.18
C TYR A 14 -6.30 1.44 11.26
N LEU A 15 -6.48 2.67 11.73
CA LEU A 15 -6.90 3.78 10.86
C LEU A 15 -5.88 4.05 9.75
N ILE A 16 -4.59 4.07 10.08
CA ILE A 16 -3.51 4.26 9.09
C ILE A 16 -3.36 3.03 8.20
N GLY A 17 -3.43 1.82 8.77
CA GLY A 17 -3.36 0.56 8.05
C GLY A 17 -4.46 0.39 7.02
N LEU A 18 -5.71 0.54 7.46
CA LEU A 18 -6.88 0.45 6.60
C LEU A 18 -6.95 1.61 5.62
N GLY A 19 -6.66 2.83 6.07
CA GLY A 19 -6.61 4.00 5.20
C GLY A 19 -5.56 3.86 4.11
N GLY A 20 -4.36 3.38 4.45
CA GLY A 20 -3.29 3.10 3.49
C GLY A 20 -3.65 2.01 2.49
N LEU A 21 -4.31 0.93 2.95
CA LEU A 21 -4.84 -0.12 2.08
C LEU A 21 -5.87 0.46 1.10
N VAL A 22 -6.93 1.09 1.60
CA VAL A 22 -7.98 1.72 0.77
C VAL A 22 -7.39 2.74 -0.19
N TYR A 23 -6.41 3.53 0.24
CA TYR A 23 -5.74 4.48 -0.65
C TYR A 23 -4.98 3.80 -1.78
N PHE A 24 -4.14 2.80 -1.48
CA PHE A 24 -3.34 2.08 -2.47
C PHE A 24 -4.19 1.45 -3.58
N ILE A 25 -5.32 0.97 -3.17
CA ILE A 25 -6.36 0.40 -4.00
C ILE A 25 -6.99 1.41 -4.96
N LEU A 26 -7.33 2.62 -4.48
CA LEU A 26 -7.96 3.66 -5.28
C LEU A 26 -6.90 4.24 -6.21
N PHE A 27 -5.66 4.29 -5.72
CA PHE A 27 -4.49 4.58 -6.49
C PHE A 27 -4.33 3.61 -7.67
N LEU A 28 -4.44 2.29 -7.46
CA LEU A 28 -4.35 1.28 -8.53
C LEU A 28 -5.49 1.39 -9.56
N GLY A 29 -6.71 1.64 -9.10
CA GLY A 29 -7.90 1.75 -9.96
C GLY A 29 -7.92 2.96 -10.89
N SER A 30 -6.95 3.88 -10.77
CA SER A 30 -6.90 5.12 -11.55
C SER A 30 -8.17 5.96 -11.45
N TRP A 31 -8.76 6.06 -10.26
CA TRP A 31 -10.02 6.77 -10.07
C TRP A 31 -9.81 8.30 -10.15
N ASP A 32 -10.48 8.97 -11.09
CA ASP A 32 -10.31 10.40 -11.39
C ASP A 32 -10.62 11.35 -10.22
N PHE A 33 -11.41 10.93 -9.23
CA PHE A 33 -11.70 11.74 -8.05
C PHE A 33 -10.52 11.77 -7.04
N MET A 34 -9.52 10.91 -7.22
CA MET A 34 -8.32 10.92 -6.40
C MET A 34 -7.34 11.99 -6.87
N PRO A 35 -6.74 12.77 -5.95
CA PRO A 35 -5.77 13.79 -6.32
C PRO A 35 -4.49 13.20 -6.90
N VAL A 36 -4.16 11.95 -6.52
CA VAL A 36 -3.01 11.18 -7.01
C VAL A 36 -3.46 9.72 -7.16
N HIS A 37 -3.23 9.15 -8.33
CA HIS A 37 -3.42 7.72 -8.66
C HIS A 37 -2.27 7.23 -9.55
N ILE A 38 -2.25 5.94 -9.91
CA ILE A 38 -1.10 5.29 -10.58
C ILE A 38 -0.64 5.95 -11.89
N ASN A 39 -1.54 6.69 -12.56
CA ASN A 39 -1.28 7.38 -13.83
C ASN A 39 -1.34 8.91 -13.73
N SER A 40 -1.44 9.47 -12.52
CA SER A 40 -1.71 10.91 -12.33
C SER A 40 -0.54 11.86 -12.64
N ALA A 41 0.71 11.38 -12.54
CA ALA A 41 1.89 12.18 -12.85
C ALA A 41 2.33 12.03 -14.31
N THR A 42 3.07 13.01 -14.82
CA THR A 42 3.67 12.91 -16.15
C THR A 42 4.80 11.87 -16.15
N PRO A 43 4.78 10.88 -17.07
CA PRO A 43 5.87 9.91 -17.17
C PRO A 43 7.22 10.58 -17.45
N GLY A 44 8.23 10.19 -16.66
CA GLY A 44 9.62 10.58 -16.86
C GLY A 44 10.41 9.55 -17.68
N PRO A 45 11.76 9.59 -17.63
CA PRO A 45 12.61 8.57 -18.25
C PRO A 45 12.30 7.16 -17.70
N ILE A 46 12.10 6.20 -18.62
CA ILE A 46 11.66 4.84 -18.28
C ILE A 46 12.61 4.11 -17.33
N GLU A 47 13.92 4.29 -17.51
CA GLU A 47 14.96 3.66 -16.69
C GLU A 47 14.85 4.10 -15.22
N THR A 48 14.66 5.40 -15.00
CA THR A 48 14.46 5.98 -13.66
C THR A 48 13.16 5.49 -13.04
N ALA A 49 12.07 5.46 -13.80
CA ALA A 49 10.78 4.97 -13.31
C ALA A 49 10.85 3.50 -12.87
N ILE A 50 11.49 2.64 -13.69
CA ILE A 50 11.69 1.23 -13.37
C ILE A 50 12.55 1.08 -12.11
N ALA A 51 13.68 1.79 -12.02
CA ALA A 51 14.58 1.71 -10.87
C ALA A 51 13.87 2.09 -9.56
N ILE A 52 13.10 3.20 -9.57
CA ILE A 52 12.34 3.67 -8.40
C ILE A 52 11.23 2.68 -8.05
N ASN A 53 10.40 2.27 -9.02
CA ASN A 53 9.28 1.36 -8.77
C ASN A 53 9.75 0.00 -8.25
N LEU A 54 10.82 -0.57 -8.81
CA LEU A 54 11.43 -1.79 -8.29
C LEU A 54 11.97 -1.59 -6.87
N GLY A 55 12.62 -0.46 -6.59
CA GLY A 55 13.06 -0.11 -5.24
C GLY A 55 11.91 -0.04 -4.24
N LEU A 56 10.80 0.60 -4.61
CA LEU A 56 9.58 0.69 -3.78
C LEU A 56 8.95 -0.69 -3.55
N LEU A 57 8.87 -1.53 -4.58
CA LEU A 57 8.34 -2.89 -4.48
C LEU A 57 9.22 -3.77 -3.59
N VAL A 58 10.56 -3.68 -3.73
CA VAL A 58 11.50 -4.40 -2.87
C VAL A 58 11.39 -3.91 -1.44
N LEU A 59 11.31 -2.60 -1.20
CA LEU A 59 11.14 -2.03 0.13
C LEU A 59 9.85 -2.54 0.80
N PHE A 60 8.71 -2.44 0.09
CA PHE A 60 7.43 -2.95 0.57
C PHE A 60 7.48 -4.46 0.82
N GLY A 61 7.98 -5.22 -0.15
CA GLY A 61 8.05 -6.68 -0.10
C GLY A 61 8.97 -7.20 1.00
N LEU A 62 10.15 -6.58 1.19
CA LEU A 62 11.05 -6.88 2.29
C LEU A 62 10.40 -6.56 3.63
N GLN A 63 9.82 -5.37 3.77
CA GLN A 63 9.17 -5.00 5.02
C GLN A 63 8.03 -5.96 5.38
N HIS A 64 7.16 -6.26 4.43
CA HIS A 64 6.05 -7.18 4.63
C HIS A 64 6.54 -8.61 4.95
N SER A 65 7.55 -9.09 4.21
CA SER A 65 8.09 -10.44 4.38
C SER A 65 8.83 -10.61 5.70
N VAL A 66 9.66 -9.64 6.09
CA VAL A 66 10.46 -9.68 7.32
C VAL A 66 9.55 -9.60 8.55
N THR A 67 8.57 -8.69 8.55
CA THR A 67 7.63 -8.55 9.67
C THR A 67 6.73 -9.77 9.87
N ALA A 68 6.52 -10.59 8.83
CA ALA A 68 5.81 -11.85 8.94
C ALA A 68 6.64 -12.95 9.65
N ARG A 69 7.98 -12.84 9.71
CA ARG A 69 8.86 -13.90 10.23
C ARG A 69 8.84 -13.97 11.77
N PRO A 70 8.74 -15.18 12.37
CA PRO A 70 8.72 -15.35 13.83
C PRO A 70 9.90 -14.70 14.57
N THR A 71 11.10 -14.71 13.96
CA THR A 71 12.30 -14.10 14.53
C THR A 71 12.16 -12.59 14.68
N PHE A 72 11.56 -11.92 13.71
CA PHE A 72 11.24 -10.49 13.80
C PHE A 72 10.22 -10.23 14.90
N LYS A 73 9.16 -11.05 14.98
CA LYS A 73 8.13 -10.93 16.03
C LYS A 73 8.73 -11.04 17.44
N ALA A 74 9.62 -12.02 17.64
CA ALA A 74 10.33 -12.22 18.90
C ALA A 74 11.29 -11.06 19.24
N ALA A 75 11.90 -10.43 18.23
CA ALA A 75 12.73 -9.24 18.45
C ALA A 75 11.87 -8.00 18.78
N LEU A 76 10.78 -7.79 18.04
CA LEU A 76 9.90 -6.64 18.20
C LEU A 76 9.26 -6.59 19.60
N THR A 77 8.82 -7.74 20.11
CA THR A 77 8.21 -7.85 21.45
C THR A 77 9.16 -7.56 22.63
N LYS A 78 10.47 -7.41 22.37
CA LYS A 78 11.42 -6.86 23.35
C LYS A 78 11.30 -5.35 23.51
N PHE A 79 10.76 -4.66 22.51
CA PHE A 79 10.63 -3.20 22.47
C PHE A 79 9.19 -2.72 22.65
N VAL A 80 8.20 -3.46 22.13
CA VAL A 80 6.77 -3.15 22.27
C VAL A 80 6.04 -4.24 23.04
N PRO A 81 4.95 -3.90 23.77
CA PRO A 81 4.12 -4.91 24.42
C PRO A 81 3.57 -5.92 23.40
N THR A 82 3.47 -7.19 23.76
CA THR A 82 2.90 -8.25 22.89
C THR A 82 1.52 -7.90 22.35
N ALA A 83 0.69 -7.20 23.15
CA ALA A 83 -0.62 -6.72 22.71
C ALA A 83 -0.58 -5.67 21.59
N ALA A 84 0.53 -4.96 21.42
CA ALA A 84 0.73 -3.94 20.37
C ALA A 84 1.39 -4.50 19.11
N GLU A 85 1.95 -5.71 19.16
CA GLU A 85 2.71 -6.32 18.06
C GLU A 85 1.93 -6.31 16.73
N ARG A 86 0.68 -6.79 16.75
CA ARG A 86 -0.18 -6.84 15.55
C ARG A 86 -0.46 -5.44 15.02
N SER A 87 -0.75 -4.49 15.92
CA SER A 87 -1.01 -3.09 15.54
C SER A 87 0.22 -2.46 14.88
N SER A 88 1.43 -2.74 15.36
CA SER A 88 2.66 -2.28 14.73
C SER A 88 2.80 -2.76 13.28
N TYR A 89 2.44 -4.02 12.98
CA TYR A 89 2.48 -4.53 11.61
C TYR A 89 1.46 -3.86 10.70
N VAL A 90 0.24 -3.66 11.20
CA VAL A 90 -0.83 -2.98 10.45
C VAL A 90 -0.44 -1.54 10.13
N LEU A 91 0.10 -0.81 11.12
CA LEU A 91 0.62 0.54 10.93
C LEU A 91 1.71 0.60 9.87
N LEU A 92 2.75 -0.24 10.02
CA LEU A 92 3.90 -0.22 9.11
C LEU A 92 3.50 -0.63 7.69
N SER A 93 2.61 -1.61 7.54
CA SER A 93 2.11 -2.03 6.21
C SER A 93 1.32 -0.90 5.54
N GLY A 94 0.45 -0.21 6.29
CA GLY A 94 -0.29 0.95 5.76
C GLY A 94 0.62 2.09 5.34
N ILE A 95 1.64 2.41 6.15
CA ILE A 95 2.64 3.43 5.80
C ILE A 95 3.38 3.03 4.52
N MET A 96 3.82 1.78 4.38
CA MET A 96 4.51 1.34 3.18
C MET A 96 3.61 1.37 1.93
N MET A 97 2.32 1.07 2.07
CA MET A 97 1.34 1.23 0.99
C MET A 97 1.20 2.69 0.55
N LEU A 98 1.16 3.63 1.50
CA LEU A 98 1.13 5.06 1.20
C LEU A 98 2.44 5.52 0.54
N VAL A 99 3.60 5.09 1.06
CA VAL A 99 4.91 5.39 0.46
C VAL A 99 4.97 4.88 -0.97
N LEU A 100 4.59 3.63 -1.21
CA LEU A 100 4.57 3.07 -2.56
C LEU A 100 3.66 3.89 -3.47
N SER A 101 2.46 4.27 -3.01
CA SER A 101 1.50 5.04 -3.82
C SER A 101 1.99 6.46 -4.14
N PHE A 102 2.53 7.18 -3.15
CA PHE A 102 2.95 8.57 -3.34
C PHE A 102 4.26 8.73 -4.12
N TYR A 103 5.16 7.74 -4.04
CA TYR A 103 6.46 7.80 -4.72
C TYR A 103 6.50 7.01 -6.03
N TRP A 104 5.40 6.35 -6.39
CA TRP A 104 5.29 5.62 -7.65
C TRP A 104 5.57 6.51 -8.86
N GLN A 105 6.32 5.98 -9.82
CA GLN A 105 6.62 6.65 -11.08
C GLN A 105 5.78 6.04 -12.22
N PRO A 106 4.93 6.82 -12.90
CA PRO A 106 4.16 6.31 -14.03
C PRO A 106 5.09 5.98 -15.20
N ILE A 107 4.77 4.89 -15.90
CA ILE A 107 5.49 4.43 -17.09
C ILE A 107 4.59 4.70 -18.29
N ALA A 108 5.11 5.38 -19.30
CA ALA A 108 4.35 5.72 -20.50
C ALA A 108 4.03 4.47 -21.35
N GLY A 109 2.88 4.54 -22.02
CA GLY A 109 2.43 3.52 -22.98
C GLY A 109 1.42 2.54 -22.39
N ASP A 110 0.66 1.92 -23.27
CA ASP A 110 -0.34 0.92 -22.90
C ASP A 110 0.16 -0.47 -23.30
N ILE A 111 0.13 -1.42 -22.37
CA ILE A 111 0.43 -2.83 -22.66
C ILE A 111 -0.80 -3.50 -23.32
N TRP A 112 -2.00 -3.07 -22.93
CA TRP A 112 -3.28 -3.52 -23.47
C TRP A 112 -4.31 -2.40 -23.30
N ARG A 113 -5.36 -2.41 -24.11
CA ARG A 113 -6.46 -1.44 -24.05
C ARG A 113 -7.78 -2.12 -24.38
N VAL A 114 -8.85 -1.78 -23.66
CA VAL A 114 -10.21 -2.26 -23.92
C VAL A 114 -11.06 -1.08 -24.40
N GLU A 115 -11.60 -1.21 -25.60
CA GLU A 115 -12.46 -0.17 -26.21
C GLU A 115 -13.96 -0.43 -25.95
N SER A 116 -14.36 -1.68 -25.67
CA SER A 116 -15.75 -2.03 -25.44
C SER A 116 -16.20 -1.64 -24.03
N GLY A 117 -17.17 -0.72 -23.92
CA GLY A 117 -17.73 -0.27 -22.65
C GLY A 117 -18.24 -1.38 -21.72
N PRO A 118 -18.95 -2.42 -22.20
CA PRO A 118 -19.39 -3.51 -21.34
C PRO A 118 -18.24 -4.27 -20.67
N LEU A 119 -17.18 -4.60 -21.41
CA LEU A 119 -16.01 -5.31 -20.88
C LEU A 119 -15.25 -4.43 -19.88
N TYR A 120 -15.12 -3.14 -20.16
CA TYR A 120 -14.54 -2.18 -19.23
C TYR A 120 -15.27 -2.20 -17.88
N ASN A 121 -16.60 -2.18 -17.88
CA ASN A 121 -17.39 -2.22 -16.65
C ASN A 121 -17.25 -3.54 -15.88
N VAL A 122 -17.11 -4.68 -16.58
CA VAL A 122 -16.83 -5.97 -15.94
C VAL A 122 -15.48 -5.95 -15.23
N LEU A 123 -14.43 -5.44 -15.89
CA LEU A 123 -13.10 -5.31 -15.31
C LEU A 123 -13.10 -4.36 -14.10
N LEU A 124 -13.77 -3.21 -14.21
CA LEU A 124 -13.89 -2.24 -13.12
C LEU A 124 -14.66 -2.81 -11.93
N THR A 125 -15.73 -3.56 -12.18
CA THR A 125 -16.50 -4.24 -11.12
C THR A 125 -15.65 -5.31 -10.45
N GLY A 126 -14.88 -6.07 -11.24
CA GLY A 126 -13.92 -7.06 -10.75
C GLY A 126 -12.88 -6.44 -9.80
N HIS A 127 -12.30 -5.30 -10.18
CA HIS A 127 -11.40 -4.52 -9.33
C HIS A 127 -12.10 -4.05 -8.04
N ALA A 128 -13.29 -3.47 -8.13
CA ALA A 128 -14.00 -2.93 -6.98
C ALA A 128 -14.37 -4.00 -5.93
N ILE A 129 -14.69 -5.24 -6.35
CA ILE A 129 -15.04 -6.33 -5.42
C ILE A 129 -13.84 -7.15 -4.97
N GLY A 130 -12.81 -7.27 -5.80
CA GLY A 130 -11.67 -8.16 -5.59
C GLY A 130 -10.44 -7.49 -4.99
N TRP A 131 -10.33 -6.17 -5.18
CA TRP A 131 -9.08 -5.42 -5.25
C TRP A 131 -8.24 -5.73 -6.49
#